data_AF-A0A8C0T0B2-F1
#
_entry.id   AF-A0A8C0T0B2-F1
#
_cell.length_a   1.000
_cell.length_b   1.000
_cell.length_c   1.000
_cell.angle_alpha   90.00
_cell.angle_beta   90.00
_cell.angle_gamma   90.00
#
_symmetry.space_group_name_H-M   'P 1'
#
loop_
_entity.id
_entity.type
_entity.pdbx_description
1 polymer ?
#
loop_
_entity_poly.entity_id
_entity_poly.type
_entity_poly.pdbx_seq_one_letter_code
_entity_poly.pdbx_strand_id
1 'polypeptide(L)'
;MTTRRRKTFPEEKLRMQSKSLPSTINSGFIPPRGEYVFAGDFKQLHEEIFQEVEALDELSKDTQDAIFHNILNTLGNRKALLELMDRLDGDPFDPLDGFGGEILNETQEDTRNLWIQGRSSIIYLLEAIIVLSDTQHNLLAQSMKKRILLQQQELVRSILEPNFKYPWNIPFTLKPELLAPLQGEGLAITYGLLQECGLNIELNSPRSTWDLEVKQPLSALYATLSMLQQLAGSQRGQALPVYTGSVPGELRGLRTTTSATLGQTQPGVSRLEGMF
;
A
#
# COMPACT_ATOMS: atom_id res chain seq x y z
N MET A 1 69.02 0.56 -42.82
CA MET A 1 68.59 -0.61 -42.05
C MET A 1 68.96 -0.36 -40.60
N THR A 2 67.98 0.04 -39.79
CA THR A 2 68.23 0.52 -38.41
C THR A 2 67.22 -0.12 -37.48
N THR A 3 67.74 -0.91 -36.56
CA THR A 3 67.04 -1.84 -35.66
C THR A 3 66.28 -1.08 -34.57
N ARG A 4 64.95 -1.21 -34.53
CA ARG A 4 64.08 -0.59 -33.52
C ARG A 4 63.94 -1.52 -32.31
N ARG A 5 64.51 -1.13 -31.17
CA ARG A 5 64.31 -1.78 -29.86
C ARG A 5 62.82 -1.74 -29.48
N ARG A 6 62.21 -2.91 -29.27
CA ARG A 6 60.93 -3.05 -28.56
C ARG A 6 61.17 -2.76 -27.08
N LYS A 7 60.49 -1.74 -26.54
CA LYS A 7 60.29 -1.58 -25.10
C LYS A 7 59.03 -2.34 -24.72
N THR A 8 59.21 -3.47 -24.06
CA THR A 8 58.18 -4.15 -23.27
C THR A 8 57.84 -3.27 -22.07
N PHE A 9 56.56 -2.90 -21.95
CA PHE A 9 56.01 -2.34 -20.72
C PHE A 9 55.34 -3.47 -19.93
N PRO A 10 55.53 -3.53 -18.60
CA PRO A 10 55.04 -4.64 -17.79
C PRO A 10 53.52 -4.56 -17.63
N GLU A 11 52.83 -5.65 -17.96
CA GLU A 11 51.47 -5.92 -17.51
C GLU A 11 51.50 -6.18 -16.01
N GLU A 12 51.18 -5.15 -15.21
CA GLU A 12 50.68 -5.40 -13.86
C GLU A 12 49.78 -4.26 -13.38
N LYS A 13 48.63 -4.67 -12.83
CA LYS A 13 47.68 -3.88 -12.03
C LYS A 13 46.85 -2.81 -12.74
N LEU A 14 45.86 -3.28 -13.50
CA LEU A 14 44.52 -2.71 -13.48
C LEU A 14 43.51 -3.80 -13.08
N ARG A 15 43.70 -4.35 -11.88
CA ARG A 15 42.60 -4.96 -11.13
C ARG A 15 41.76 -3.81 -10.56
N MET A 16 41.03 -3.13 -11.44
CA MET A 16 39.85 -2.40 -10.99
C MET A 16 38.97 -3.43 -10.30
N GLN A 17 38.68 -3.18 -9.04
CA GLN A 17 37.65 -3.90 -8.31
C GLN A 17 36.33 -3.61 -9.02
N SER A 18 36.00 -4.42 -10.03
CA SER A 18 34.62 -4.68 -10.37
C SER A 18 34.04 -5.36 -9.14
N LYS A 19 33.54 -4.57 -8.20
CA LYS A 19 32.51 -5.04 -7.29
C LYS A 19 31.41 -5.52 -8.22
N SER A 20 31.34 -6.83 -8.39
CA SER A 20 30.26 -7.49 -9.09
C SER A 20 28.97 -6.88 -8.57
N LEU A 21 28.21 -6.20 -9.43
CA LEU A 21 26.79 -6.03 -9.20
C LEU A 21 26.26 -7.44 -8.86
N PRO A 22 25.57 -7.62 -7.73
CA PRO A 22 24.96 -8.91 -7.45
C PRO A 22 23.97 -9.19 -8.58
N SER A 23 24.26 -10.24 -9.35
CA SER A 23 23.42 -10.80 -10.40
C SER A 23 22.20 -11.50 -9.79
N THR A 24 21.41 -10.79 -9.00
CA THR A 24 20.22 -11.30 -8.32
C THR A 24 19.00 -10.59 -8.88
N ILE A 25 18.67 -10.84 -10.16
CA ILE A 25 17.42 -10.34 -10.78
C ILE A 25 16.38 -11.48 -10.93
N ASN A 26 16.58 -12.64 -10.29
CA ASN A 26 15.61 -13.76 -10.40
C ASN A 26 15.42 -14.50 -9.06
N SER A 27 15.01 -13.78 -8.01
CA SER A 27 14.71 -14.37 -6.69
C SER A 27 13.49 -13.77 -5.99
N GLY A 28 12.63 -13.02 -6.68
CA GLY A 28 11.41 -12.51 -6.08
C GLY A 28 10.50 -13.68 -5.65
N PHE A 29 9.97 -13.62 -4.43
CA PHE A 29 8.94 -14.55 -3.95
C PHE A 29 7.64 -14.48 -4.77
N ILE A 30 7.50 -13.45 -5.61
CA ILE A 30 6.45 -13.31 -6.61
C ILE A 30 7.03 -13.74 -7.96
N PRO A 31 6.99 -15.03 -8.32
CA PRO A 31 7.48 -15.46 -9.62
C PRO A 31 6.52 -15.04 -10.74
N PRO A 32 7.03 -14.59 -11.88
CA PRO A 32 6.24 -14.51 -13.08
C PRO A 32 6.02 -15.93 -13.63
N ARG A 33 4.76 -16.35 -13.68
CA ARG A 33 4.24 -17.56 -14.36
C ARG A 33 4.87 -18.91 -13.98
N GLY A 34 4.01 -19.79 -13.45
CA GLY A 34 4.12 -21.24 -13.62
C GLY A 34 5.14 -21.93 -12.71
N GLU A 35 4.61 -22.73 -11.78
CA GLU A 35 5.34 -23.65 -10.89
C GLU A 35 6.31 -23.04 -9.88
N TYR A 36 5.79 -22.64 -8.71
CA TYR A 36 6.64 -22.39 -7.55
C TYR A 36 6.05 -22.98 -6.27
N VAL A 37 6.81 -23.90 -5.67
CA VAL A 37 6.68 -24.26 -4.26
C VAL A 37 7.30 -23.09 -3.48
N PHE A 38 6.48 -22.27 -2.81
CA PHE A 38 6.95 -21.24 -1.88
C PHE A 38 7.75 -21.91 -0.74
N ALA A 39 9.07 -22.00 -0.90
CA ALA A 39 9.97 -22.64 0.06
C ALA A 39 10.33 -21.73 1.25
N GLY A 40 9.90 -20.47 1.24
CA GLY A 40 10.21 -19.50 2.29
C GLY A 40 9.10 -19.27 3.32
N ASP A 41 9.48 -18.58 4.39
CA ASP A 41 8.60 -18.15 5.47
C ASP A 41 8.09 -16.72 5.25
N PHE A 42 7.15 -16.29 6.10
CA PHE A 42 6.58 -14.94 6.00
C PHE A 42 7.63 -13.85 6.26
N LYS A 43 8.67 -14.13 7.05
CA LYS A 43 9.70 -13.15 7.38
C LYS A 43 10.51 -12.79 6.14
N GLN A 44 10.85 -13.77 5.31
CA GLN A 44 11.54 -13.55 4.05
C GLN A 44 10.70 -12.71 3.08
N LEU A 45 9.41 -13.04 2.92
CA LEU A 45 8.48 -12.24 2.12
C LEU A 45 8.41 -10.79 2.63
N HIS A 46 8.30 -10.62 3.95
CA HIS A 46 8.18 -9.29 4.55
C HIS A 46 9.46 -8.47 4.36
N GLU A 47 10.63 -9.08 4.49
CA GLU A 47 11.94 -8.45 4.29
C GLU A 47 12.15 -8.04 2.82
N GLU A 48 11.79 -8.91 1.88
CA GLU A 48 11.81 -8.58 0.44
C GLU A 48 10.97 -7.33 0.16
N ILE A 49 9.70 -7.34 0.56
CA ILE A 49 8.79 -6.21 0.35
C ILE A 49 9.31 -4.95 1.07
N PHE A 50 9.94 -5.10 2.23
CA PHE A 50 10.50 -3.95 2.96
C PHE A 50 11.63 -3.28 2.18
N GLN A 51 12.53 -4.05 1.57
CA GLN A 51 13.61 -3.50 0.74
C GLN A 51 13.08 -2.76 -0.49
N GLU A 52 12.03 -3.30 -1.12
CA GLU A 52 11.37 -2.64 -2.26
C GLU A 52 10.64 -1.35 -1.84
N VAL A 53 10.07 -1.32 -0.64
CA VAL A 53 9.45 -0.12 -0.05
C VAL A 53 10.51 0.94 0.27
N GLU A 54 11.66 0.57 0.83
CA GLU A 54 12.76 1.50 1.13
C GLU A 54 13.32 2.12 -0.16
N ALA A 55 13.54 1.31 -1.20
CA ALA A 55 13.98 1.78 -2.51
C ALA A 55 13.02 2.82 -3.12
N LEU A 56 11.71 2.63 -2.96
CA LEU A 56 10.71 3.61 -3.40
C LEU A 56 10.70 4.88 -2.54
N ASP A 57 11.01 4.80 -1.24
CA ASP A 57 11.04 5.97 -0.35
C ASP A 57 12.25 6.88 -0.63
N GLU A 58 13.35 6.32 -1.14
CA GLU A 58 14.54 7.09 -1.54
C GLU A 58 14.31 7.98 -2.77
N LEU A 59 13.27 7.70 -3.57
CA LEU A 59 12.90 8.54 -4.71
C LEU A 59 12.36 9.91 -4.24
N SER A 60 12.51 10.93 -5.09
CA SER A 60 11.92 12.25 -4.79
C SER A 60 10.39 12.17 -4.67
N LYS A 61 9.79 13.06 -3.87
CA LYS A 61 8.33 13.05 -3.65
C LYS A 61 7.53 13.29 -4.93
N ASP A 62 8.02 14.15 -5.82
CA ASP A 62 7.40 14.37 -7.13
C ASP A 62 7.40 13.09 -7.98
N THR A 63 8.47 12.29 -7.89
CA THR A 63 8.57 11.00 -8.58
C THR A 63 7.64 9.97 -7.95
N GLN A 64 7.59 9.87 -6.62
CA GLN A 64 6.65 8.98 -5.91
C GLN A 64 5.19 9.31 -6.28
N ASP A 65 4.83 10.59 -6.30
CA ASP A 65 3.49 11.06 -6.68
C ASP A 65 3.18 10.75 -8.16
N ALA A 66 4.14 10.97 -9.05
CA ALA A 66 4.01 10.63 -10.46
C ALA A 66 3.78 9.12 -10.66
N ILE A 67 4.56 8.27 -9.98
CA ILE A 67 4.38 6.81 -10.01
C ILE A 67 2.98 6.44 -9.52
N PHE A 68 2.58 6.96 -8.36
CA PHE A 68 1.27 6.70 -7.76
C PHE A 68 0.13 7.04 -8.73
N HIS A 69 0.18 8.21 -9.37
CA HIS A 69 -0.83 8.65 -10.32
C HIS A 69 -0.85 7.83 -11.61
N ASN A 70 0.31 7.47 -12.15
CA ASN A 70 0.36 6.61 -13.33
C ASN A 70 -0.24 5.24 -13.05
N ILE A 71 0.11 4.59 -11.93
CA ILE A 71 -0.45 3.29 -11.54
C ILE A 71 -1.96 3.41 -11.33
N LEU A 72 -2.43 4.43 -10.61
CA LEU A 72 -3.86 4.64 -10.39
C LEU A 72 -4.64 4.75 -11.71
N ASN A 73 -4.05 5.42 -12.71
CA ASN A 73 -4.67 5.62 -14.02
C ASN A 73 -4.65 4.35 -14.89
N THR A 74 -3.71 3.43 -14.67
CA THR A 74 -3.57 2.19 -15.47
C THR A 74 -4.24 0.97 -14.85
N LEU A 75 -4.51 0.95 -13.53
CA LEU A 75 -5.17 -0.19 -12.85
C LEU A 75 -6.50 -0.62 -13.51
N GLY A 76 -7.26 0.29 -14.11
CA GLY A 76 -8.50 -0.07 -14.83
C GLY A 76 -8.28 -0.72 -16.20
N ASN A 77 -7.04 -0.86 -16.67
CA ASN A 77 -6.69 -1.33 -17.99
C ASN A 77 -5.41 -2.17 -17.95
N ARG A 78 -5.57 -3.50 -17.86
CA ARG A 78 -4.44 -4.46 -17.84
C ARG A 78 -3.47 -4.26 -19.01
N LYS A 79 -3.96 -3.92 -20.20
CA LYS A 79 -3.09 -3.66 -21.36
C LYS A 79 -2.19 -2.44 -21.10
N ALA A 80 -2.75 -1.35 -20.58
CA ALA A 80 -1.96 -0.17 -20.22
C ALA A 80 -0.96 -0.45 -19.10
N LEU A 81 -1.31 -1.33 -18.15
CA LEU A 81 -0.39 -1.78 -17.10
C LEU A 81 0.81 -2.56 -17.67
N LEU A 82 0.56 -3.47 -18.61
CA LEU A 82 1.62 -4.22 -19.31
C LEU A 82 2.48 -3.31 -20.18
N GLU A 83 1.88 -2.39 -20.93
CA GLU A 83 2.62 -1.39 -21.71
C GLU A 83 3.49 -0.50 -20.82
N LEU A 84 3.02 -0.17 -19.61
CA LEU A 84 3.82 0.55 -18.64
C LEU A 84 5.02 -0.28 -18.15
N MET A 85 4.81 -1.56 -17.83
CA MET A 85 5.88 -2.46 -17.43
C MET A 85 6.91 -2.63 -18.55
N ASP A 86 6.48 -2.86 -19.79
CA ASP A 86 7.36 -2.98 -20.96
C ASP A 86 8.23 -1.73 -21.17
N ARG A 87 7.67 -0.53 -20.92
CA ARG A 87 8.42 0.74 -20.96
C ARG A 87 9.47 0.81 -19.85
N LEU A 88 9.18 0.27 -18.66
CA LEU A 88 10.10 0.17 -17.54
C LEU A 88 11.12 -0.96 -17.70
N ASP A 89 10.86 -1.98 -18.50
CA ASP A 89 11.84 -3.02 -18.83
C ASP A 89 12.78 -2.63 -19.98
N GLY A 90 12.48 -1.53 -20.68
CA GLY A 90 13.34 -0.94 -21.72
C GLY A 90 14.65 -0.33 -21.17
N ASP A 91 15.32 0.49 -21.98
CA ASP A 91 16.55 1.16 -21.53
C ASP A 91 16.27 2.05 -20.30
N PRO A 92 17.00 1.88 -19.18
CA PRO A 92 16.90 2.73 -17.99
C PRO A 92 17.05 4.23 -18.27
N PHE A 93 17.75 4.59 -19.34
CA PHE A 93 18.08 5.95 -19.76
C PHE A 93 17.14 6.52 -20.81
N ASP A 94 16.20 5.73 -21.34
CA ASP A 94 15.17 6.27 -22.23
C ASP A 94 14.25 7.21 -21.44
N PRO A 95 13.93 8.40 -21.99
CA PRO A 95 13.03 9.34 -21.34
C PRO A 95 11.67 8.70 -21.03
N LEU A 96 11.35 8.59 -19.75
CA LEU A 96 10.02 8.18 -19.29
C LEU A 96 9.19 9.41 -18.95
N ASP A 97 8.60 9.99 -20.00
CA ASP A 97 7.60 11.05 -19.86
C ASP A 97 6.53 10.61 -18.86
N GLY A 98 6.36 11.41 -17.79
CA GLY A 98 5.37 11.17 -16.75
C GLY A 98 5.88 10.48 -15.48
N PHE A 99 7.14 10.05 -15.39
CA PHE A 99 7.73 9.46 -14.16
C PHE A 99 8.79 10.36 -13.49
N GLY A 100 8.71 11.68 -13.72
CA GLY A 100 9.76 12.61 -13.27
C GLY A 100 11.02 12.51 -14.14
N GLY A 101 10.85 12.35 -15.46
CA GLY A 101 11.93 12.21 -16.46
C GLY A 101 13.01 13.31 -16.48
N GLU A 102 12.91 14.30 -15.60
CA GLU A 102 13.97 15.26 -15.27
C GLU A 102 15.13 14.63 -14.48
N ILE A 103 14.91 13.51 -13.77
CA ILE A 103 15.95 12.79 -13.00
C ILE A 103 17.11 12.33 -13.91
N LEU A 104 16.81 12.00 -15.18
CA LEU A 104 17.82 11.55 -16.15
C LEU A 104 18.76 12.67 -16.62
N ASN A 105 18.40 13.94 -16.40
CA ASN A 105 19.28 15.08 -16.69
C ASN A 105 20.30 15.35 -15.57
N GLU A 106 20.20 14.65 -14.43
CA GLU A 106 21.16 14.81 -13.35
C GLU A 106 22.48 14.10 -13.65
N THR A 107 23.58 14.85 -13.62
CA THR A 107 24.93 14.33 -13.92
C THR A 107 25.53 13.49 -12.79
N GLN A 108 24.86 13.34 -11.65
CA GLN A 108 25.37 12.65 -10.47
C GLN A 108 25.07 11.14 -10.52
N GLU A 109 26.12 10.34 -10.33
CA GLU A 109 26.05 8.87 -10.36
C GLU A 109 25.12 8.29 -9.28
N ASP A 110 25.05 8.95 -8.11
CA ASP A 110 24.17 8.56 -7.01
C ASP A 110 22.68 8.63 -7.39
N THR A 111 22.23 9.73 -7.99
CA THR A 111 20.82 9.88 -8.44
C THR A 111 20.46 8.82 -9.47
N ARG A 112 21.38 8.52 -10.39
CA ARG A 112 21.17 7.49 -11.41
C ARG A 112 21.01 6.10 -10.79
N ASN A 113 21.82 5.77 -9.79
CA ASN A 113 21.72 4.49 -9.10
C ASN A 113 20.39 4.37 -8.33
N LEU A 114 19.98 5.43 -7.62
CA LEU A 114 18.67 5.50 -6.96
C LEU A 114 17.52 5.29 -7.94
N TRP A 115 17.60 5.91 -9.12
CA TRP A 115 16.60 5.73 -10.17
C TRP A 115 16.55 4.30 -10.69
N ILE A 116 17.69 3.67 -10.96
CA ILE A 116 17.73 2.26 -11.43
C ILE A 116 17.13 1.32 -10.39
N GLN A 117 17.46 1.55 -9.11
CA GLN A 117 16.92 0.76 -8.00
C GLN A 117 15.41 0.98 -7.87
N GLY A 118 14.95 2.23 -7.80
CA GLY A 118 13.52 2.55 -7.74
C GLY A 118 12.75 2.02 -8.95
N ARG A 119 13.33 2.07 -10.15
CA ARG A 119 12.74 1.48 -11.37
C ARG A 119 12.53 -0.02 -11.24
N SER A 120 13.51 -0.74 -10.69
CA SER A 120 13.38 -2.18 -10.39
C SER A 120 12.23 -2.42 -9.40
N SER A 121 12.09 -1.59 -8.37
CA SER A 121 10.98 -1.68 -7.42
C SER A 121 9.62 -1.35 -8.02
N ILE A 122 9.55 -0.43 -8.99
CA ILE A 122 8.30 -0.16 -9.73
C ILE A 122 7.93 -1.40 -10.56
N ILE A 123 8.89 -2.04 -11.23
CA ILE A 123 8.63 -3.27 -12.00
C ILE A 123 8.12 -4.37 -11.07
N TYR A 124 8.78 -4.58 -9.93
CA TYR A 124 8.34 -5.55 -8.91
C TYR A 124 6.88 -5.30 -8.46
N LEU A 125 6.52 -4.04 -8.22
CA LEU A 125 5.13 -3.66 -7.91
C LEU A 125 4.17 -4.01 -9.06
N LEU A 126 4.54 -3.73 -10.31
CA LEU A 126 3.70 -4.04 -11.47
C LEU A 126 3.52 -5.56 -11.64
N GLU A 127 4.58 -6.35 -11.44
CA GLU A 127 4.50 -7.81 -11.43
C GLU A 127 3.54 -8.33 -10.35
N ALA A 128 3.64 -7.78 -9.13
CA ALA A 128 2.72 -8.11 -8.04
C ALA A 128 1.27 -7.76 -8.41
N ILE A 129 1.03 -6.61 -9.02
CA ILE A 129 -0.31 -6.22 -9.51
C ILE A 129 -0.78 -7.19 -10.59
N ILE A 130 0.06 -7.58 -11.55
CA ILE A 130 -0.30 -8.47 -12.67
C ILE A 130 -0.77 -9.85 -12.20
N VAL A 131 -0.23 -10.36 -11.09
CA VAL A 131 -0.68 -11.60 -10.46
C VAL A 131 -2.14 -11.51 -9.99
N LEU A 132 -2.61 -10.32 -9.63
CA LEU A 132 -3.98 -10.08 -9.18
C LEU A 132 -4.97 -10.06 -10.35
N SER A 133 -6.24 -10.33 -10.06
CA SER A 133 -7.32 -10.35 -11.06
C SER A 133 -7.70 -8.94 -11.53
N ASP A 134 -8.36 -8.84 -12.69
CA ASP A 134 -8.88 -7.55 -13.21
C ASP A 134 -9.90 -6.93 -12.23
N THR A 135 -10.66 -7.77 -11.52
CA THR A 135 -11.53 -7.34 -10.43
C THR A 135 -10.72 -6.68 -9.31
N GLN A 136 -9.63 -7.33 -8.87
CA GLN A 136 -8.76 -6.78 -7.84
C GLN A 136 -8.10 -5.47 -8.27
N HIS A 137 -7.72 -5.30 -9.53
CA HIS A 137 -7.16 -4.03 -10.00
C HIS A 137 -8.15 -2.87 -9.84
N ASN A 138 -9.42 -3.10 -10.18
CA ASN A 138 -10.49 -2.11 -9.97
C ASN A 138 -10.74 -1.81 -8.49
N LEU A 139 -10.68 -2.83 -7.63
CA LEU A 139 -10.82 -2.69 -6.19
C LEU A 139 -9.62 -1.97 -5.55
N LEU A 140 -8.41 -2.18 -6.05
CA LEU A 140 -7.21 -1.44 -5.65
C LEU A 140 -7.32 0.04 -5.99
N ALA A 141 -7.78 0.36 -7.21
CA ALA A 141 -8.01 1.76 -7.59
C ALA A 141 -9.02 2.46 -6.67
N GLN A 142 -10.07 1.74 -6.24
CA GLN A 142 -11.02 2.26 -5.25
C GLN A 142 -10.39 2.39 -3.85
N SER A 143 -9.55 1.44 -3.45
CA SER A 143 -8.84 1.46 -2.18
C SER A 143 -7.88 2.64 -2.06
N MET A 144 -7.16 2.95 -3.14
CA MET A 144 -6.31 4.14 -3.27
C MET A 144 -7.14 5.42 -3.12
N LYS A 145 -8.26 5.54 -3.84
CA LYS A 145 -9.16 6.71 -3.77
C LYS A 145 -9.77 6.93 -2.39
N LYS A 146 -10.12 5.83 -1.70
CA LYS A 146 -10.68 5.87 -0.34
C LYS A 146 -9.63 6.00 0.76
N ARG A 147 -8.33 5.90 0.43
CA ARG A 147 -7.20 5.99 1.36
C ARG A 147 -7.28 4.93 2.48
N ILE A 148 -7.62 3.70 2.12
CA ILE A 148 -7.76 2.56 3.05
C ILE A 148 -6.67 1.49 2.92
N LEU A 149 -5.61 1.78 2.15
CA LEU A 149 -4.52 0.84 1.85
C LEU A 149 -3.83 0.33 3.12
N LEU A 150 -3.53 1.21 4.09
CA LEU A 150 -2.90 0.83 5.35
C LEU A 150 -3.72 -0.21 6.12
N GLN A 151 -5.02 0.03 6.29
CA GLN A 151 -5.91 -0.89 7.02
C GLN A 151 -6.00 -2.25 6.30
N GLN A 152 -6.05 -2.24 4.97
CA GLN A 152 -6.03 -3.46 4.17
C GLN A 152 -4.69 -4.20 4.28
N GLN A 153 -3.57 -3.48 4.24
CA GLN A 153 -2.23 -4.05 4.38
C GLN A 153 -2.08 -4.75 5.74
N GLU A 154 -2.48 -4.10 6.83
CA GLU A 154 -2.45 -4.67 8.18
C GLU A 154 -3.33 -5.92 8.29
N LEU A 155 -4.52 -5.90 7.67
CA LEU A 155 -5.41 -7.05 7.64
C LEU A 155 -4.76 -8.22 6.89
N VAL A 156 -4.24 -8.00 5.68
CA VAL A 156 -3.60 -9.05 4.88
C VAL A 156 -2.36 -9.60 5.60
N ARG A 157 -1.55 -8.74 6.21
CA ARG A 157 -0.43 -9.16 7.08
C ARG A 157 -0.89 -10.08 8.19
N SER A 158 -1.98 -9.72 8.88
CA SER A 158 -2.51 -10.52 10.00
C SER A 158 -3.02 -11.91 9.58
N ILE A 159 -3.34 -12.08 8.30
CA ILE A 159 -3.69 -13.38 7.70
C ILE A 159 -2.41 -14.13 7.32
N LEU A 160 -1.47 -13.49 6.61
CA LEU A 160 -0.26 -14.15 6.13
C LEU A 160 0.62 -14.64 7.28
N GLU A 161 0.99 -13.77 8.21
CA GLU A 161 2.00 -14.03 9.23
C GLU A 161 1.79 -15.34 10.04
N PRO A 162 0.60 -15.63 10.60
CA PRO A 162 0.39 -16.88 11.32
C PRO A 162 0.20 -18.10 10.42
N ASN A 163 -0.28 -17.91 9.18
CA ASN A 163 -0.74 -19.02 8.33
C ASN A 163 0.29 -19.45 7.26
N PHE A 164 1.26 -18.61 6.92
CA PHE A 164 2.17 -18.78 5.77
C PHE A 164 2.96 -20.10 5.73
N LYS A 165 3.25 -20.66 6.91
CA LYS A 165 4.02 -21.90 7.08
C LYS A 165 3.22 -23.17 6.78
N TYR A 166 1.90 -23.07 6.66
CA TYR A 166 1.02 -24.22 6.50
C TYR A 166 0.69 -24.45 5.01
N PRO A 167 1.04 -25.63 4.46
CA PRO A 167 0.68 -26.00 3.08
C PRO A 167 -0.68 -26.71 2.99
N TRP A 168 -1.47 -26.73 4.06
CA TRP A 168 -2.77 -27.40 4.11
C TRP A 168 -3.84 -26.48 4.68
N ASN A 169 -5.09 -26.93 4.54
CA ASN A 169 -6.25 -26.18 4.96
C ASN A 169 -6.31 -25.96 6.48
N ILE A 170 -6.35 -24.69 6.92
CA ILE A 170 -6.54 -24.34 8.34
C ILE A 170 -7.59 -23.23 8.50
N PRO A 171 -8.51 -23.37 9.47
CA PRO A 171 -9.44 -22.29 9.78
C PRO A 171 -8.71 -21.14 10.48
N PHE A 172 -9.06 -19.92 10.13
CA PHE A 172 -8.65 -18.73 10.86
C PHE A 172 -9.82 -17.77 11.01
N THR A 173 -9.62 -16.70 11.78
CA THR A 173 -10.64 -15.65 11.97
C THR A 173 -10.00 -14.30 11.72
N LEU A 174 -10.64 -13.49 10.88
CA LEU A 174 -10.27 -12.11 10.64
C LEU A 174 -10.42 -11.31 11.93
N LYS A 175 -9.41 -10.50 12.25
CA LYS A 175 -9.38 -9.69 13.47
C LYS A 175 -10.42 -8.57 13.38
N PRO A 176 -11.46 -8.54 14.24
CA PRO A 176 -12.49 -7.50 14.19
C PRO A 176 -11.92 -6.09 14.35
N GLU A 177 -10.82 -5.94 15.09
CA GLU A 177 -10.16 -4.66 15.34
C GLU A 177 -9.57 -4.05 14.06
N LEU A 178 -9.14 -4.89 13.10
CA LEU A 178 -8.63 -4.45 11.80
C LEU A 178 -9.76 -4.23 10.78
N LEU A 179 -10.93 -4.83 11.00
CA LEU A 179 -12.12 -4.62 10.19
C LEU A 179 -12.91 -3.39 10.61
N ALA A 180 -12.93 -3.03 11.89
CA ALA A 180 -13.73 -1.93 12.43
C ALA A 180 -13.48 -0.55 11.74
N PRO A 181 -12.24 -0.21 11.32
CA PRO A 181 -12.00 1.02 10.56
C PRO A 181 -12.53 0.97 9.11
N LEU A 182 -12.65 -0.23 8.54
CA LEU A 182 -13.16 -0.47 7.19
C LEU A 182 -14.69 -0.57 7.29
N GLN A 183 -15.40 0.54 7.06
CA GLN A 183 -16.87 0.58 7.14
C GLN A 183 -17.52 0.77 5.76
N GLY A 184 -18.75 0.28 5.63
CA GLY A 184 -19.57 0.42 4.42
C GLY A 184 -18.85 -0.11 3.17
N GLU A 185 -18.69 0.75 2.17
CA GLU A 185 -18.00 0.40 0.91
C GLU A 185 -16.54 -0.02 1.14
N GLY A 186 -15.84 0.55 2.13
CA GLY A 186 -14.45 0.18 2.41
C GLY A 186 -14.30 -1.28 2.86
N LEU A 187 -15.29 -1.79 3.60
CA LEU A 187 -15.36 -3.20 3.98
C LEU A 187 -15.63 -4.08 2.77
N ALA A 188 -16.61 -3.70 1.95
CA ALA A 188 -16.99 -4.44 0.75
C ALA A 188 -15.83 -4.56 -0.24
N ILE A 189 -15.06 -3.47 -0.44
CA ILE A 189 -13.86 -3.48 -1.28
C ILE A 189 -12.81 -4.44 -0.73
N THR A 190 -12.57 -4.38 0.58
CA THR A 190 -11.57 -5.24 1.24
C THR A 190 -11.96 -6.72 1.15
N TYR A 191 -13.22 -7.05 1.37
CA TYR A 191 -13.71 -8.42 1.22
C TYR A 191 -13.60 -8.90 -0.23
N GLY A 192 -13.92 -8.06 -1.21
CA GLY A 192 -13.71 -8.37 -2.62
C GLY A 192 -12.23 -8.68 -2.92
N LEU A 193 -11.30 -7.88 -2.41
CA LEU A 193 -9.86 -8.15 -2.59
C LEU A 193 -9.45 -9.51 -2.04
N LEU A 194 -9.90 -9.86 -0.84
CA LEU A 194 -9.59 -11.13 -0.19
C LEU A 194 -10.26 -12.33 -0.88
N GLN A 195 -11.51 -12.19 -1.32
CA GLN A 195 -12.26 -13.23 -2.04
C GLN A 195 -11.59 -13.57 -3.36
N GLU A 196 -11.12 -12.57 -4.10
CA GLU A 196 -10.40 -12.77 -5.36
C GLU A 196 -9.00 -13.39 -5.15
N CYS A 197 -8.44 -13.35 -3.93
CA CYS A 197 -7.28 -14.18 -3.56
C CYS A 197 -7.66 -15.64 -3.27
N GLY A 198 -8.93 -16.02 -3.34
CA GLY A 198 -9.44 -17.37 -3.07
C GLY A 198 -9.89 -17.61 -1.63
N LEU A 199 -9.93 -16.59 -0.77
CA LEU A 199 -10.44 -16.74 0.59
C LEU A 199 -11.98 -16.81 0.59
N ASN A 200 -12.53 -17.77 1.34
CA ASN A 200 -13.97 -17.81 1.56
C ASN A 200 -14.37 -16.80 2.64
N ILE A 201 -14.79 -15.61 2.20
CA ILE A 201 -15.27 -14.54 3.09
C ILE A 201 -16.80 -14.47 3.05
N GLU A 202 -17.42 -14.58 4.22
CA GLU A 202 -18.85 -14.37 4.40
C GLU A 202 -19.10 -13.04 5.12
N LEU A 203 -20.06 -12.25 4.65
CA LEU A 203 -20.38 -10.93 5.23
C LEU A 203 -20.70 -10.97 6.74
N ASN A 204 -21.29 -12.07 7.21
CA ASN A 204 -21.77 -12.23 8.58
C ASN A 204 -20.86 -13.10 9.46
N SER A 205 -19.72 -13.56 8.92
CA SER A 205 -18.81 -14.44 9.64
C SER A 205 -17.37 -13.98 9.44
N PRO A 206 -16.62 -13.70 10.52
CA PRO A 206 -15.20 -13.38 10.41
C PRO A 206 -14.34 -14.62 10.12
N ARG A 207 -14.94 -15.82 10.00
CA ARG A 207 -14.21 -17.07 9.77
C ARG A 207 -13.91 -17.25 8.29
N SER A 208 -12.70 -17.72 8.02
CA SER A 208 -12.26 -18.12 6.69
C SER A 208 -11.32 -19.33 6.83
N THR A 209 -10.99 -19.94 5.70
CA THR A 209 -10.04 -21.04 5.61
C THR A 209 -8.83 -20.57 4.81
N TRP A 210 -7.64 -20.84 5.32
CA TRP A 210 -6.39 -20.72 4.60
C TRP A 210 -6.15 -21.99 3.78
N ASP A 211 -5.67 -21.85 2.56
CA ASP A 211 -5.23 -22.93 1.68
C ASP A 211 -3.84 -22.58 1.07
N LEU A 212 -3.14 -23.56 0.50
CA LEU A 212 -1.88 -23.29 -0.19
C LEU A 212 -2.08 -22.41 -1.44
N GLU A 213 -3.20 -22.56 -2.16
CA GLU A 213 -3.50 -21.82 -3.38
C GLU A 213 -3.67 -20.32 -3.14
N VAL A 214 -4.14 -19.91 -1.94
CA VAL A 214 -4.31 -18.49 -1.60
C VAL A 214 -3.00 -17.80 -1.26
N LYS A 215 -1.92 -18.56 -1.02
CA LYS A 215 -0.63 -18.04 -0.54
C LYS A 215 -0.02 -17.06 -1.53
N GLN A 216 0.05 -17.43 -2.82
CA GLN A 216 0.61 -16.57 -3.86
C GLN A 216 -0.20 -15.27 -4.05
N PRO A 217 -1.53 -15.31 -4.32
CA PRO A 217 -2.28 -14.08 -4.53
C PRO A 217 -2.35 -13.19 -3.29
N LEU A 218 -2.39 -13.75 -2.06
CA LEU A 218 -2.30 -12.93 -0.85
C LEU A 218 -0.92 -12.29 -0.66
N SER A 219 0.16 -12.97 -1.05
CA SER A 219 1.52 -12.39 -1.01
C SER A 219 1.64 -11.22 -1.99
N ALA A 220 1.14 -11.40 -3.22
CA ALA A 220 1.09 -10.35 -4.23
C ALA A 220 0.23 -9.16 -3.78
N LEU A 221 -0.93 -9.42 -3.16
CA LEU A 221 -1.77 -8.38 -2.59
C LEU A 221 -1.06 -7.64 -1.45
N TYR A 222 -0.34 -8.34 -0.57
CA TYR A 222 0.44 -7.73 0.51
C TYR A 222 1.55 -6.82 0.00
N ALA A 223 2.33 -7.27 -1.00
CA ALA A 223 3.34 -6.47 -1.66
C ALA A 223 2.73 -5.22 -2.28
N THR A 224 1.67 -5.40 -3.07
CA THR A 224 0.96 -4.30 -3.75
C THR A 224 0.46 -3.26 -2.76
N LEU A 225 -0.24 -3.68 -1.69
CA LEU A 225 -0.76 -2.77 -0.68
C LEU A 225 0.36 -2.03 0.06
N SER A 226 1.46 -2.71 0.38
CA SER A 226 2.60 -2.13 1.10
C SER A 226 3.28 -1.03 0.29
N MET A 227 3.56 -1.30 -0.98
CA MET A 227 4.25 -0.34 -1.86
C MET A 227 3.33 0.81 -2.29
N LEU A 228 2.05 0.54 -2.57
CA LEU A 228 1.08 1.61 -2.83
C LEU A 228 0.84 2.50 -1.61
N GLN A 229 0.86 1.93 -0.39
CA GLN A 229 0.74 2.69 0.85
C GLN A 229 1.95 3.61 1.07
N GLN A 230 3.16 3.16 0.73
CA GLN A 230 4.36 4.00 0.74
C GLN A 230 4.22 5.18 -0.22
N LEU A 231 3.87 4.89 -1.48
CA LEU A 231 3.65 5.92 -2.50
C LEU A 231 2.53 6.91 -2.11
N ALA A 232 1.45 6.43 -1.47
CA ALA A 232 0.39 7.28 -0.94
C ALA A 232 0.83 8.15 0.26
N GLY A 233 1.80 7.67 1.06
CA GLY A 233 2.34 8.36 2.22
C GLY A 233 3.05 9.68 1.89
N SER A 234 3.43 9.87 0.62
CA SER A 234 3.91 11.14 0.06
C SER A 234 2.90 12.29 0.20
N GLN A 235 1.59 11.99 0.32
CA GLN A 235 0.53 13.01 0.49
C GLN A 235 0.36 13.55 1.92
N ARG A 236 1.26 13.25 2.87
CA ARG A 236 1.20 13.73 4.26
C ARG A 236 1.44 15.25 4.44
N GLY A 237 1.68 16.01 3.36
CA GLY A 237 1.82 17.46 3.40
C GLY A 237 0.52 18.27 3.60
N GLN A 238 -0.66 17.62 3.60
CA GLN A 238 -1.91 18.30 3.94
C GLN A 238 -2.38 17.89 5.33
N ALA A 239 -2.15 18.80 6.28
CA ALA A 239 -2.54 18.70 7.67
C ALA A 239 -4.00 18.24 7.82
N LEU A 240 -4.22 17.21 8.63
CA LEU A 240 -5.54 16.92 9.20
C LEU A 240 -6.07 18.18 9.89
N PRO A 241 -7.37 18.50 9.77
CA PRO A 241 -7.94 19.56 10.58
C PRO A 241 -7.82 19.15 12.05
N VAL A 242 -7.02 19.91 12.80
CA VAL A 242 -7.03 19.87 14.26
C VAL A 242 -8.46 20.20 14.68
N TYR A 243 -9.19 19.18 15.14
CA TYR A 243 -10.50 19.39 15.75
C TYR A 243 -10.28 20.07 17.09
N THR A 244 -10.16 21.40 17.06
CA THR A 244 -10.27 22.22 18.27
C THR A 244 -11.75 22.22 18.65
N GLY A 245 -12.10 21.36 19.61
CA GLY A 245 -13.43 21.30 20.17
C GLY A 245 -13.81 22.66 20.76
N SER A 246 -14.65 23.40 20.04
CA SER A 246 -15.38 24.53 20.58
C SER A 246 -16.75 24.02 21.03
N VAL A 247 -16.95 24.01 22.35
CA VAL A 247 -18.25 23.75 22.99
C VAL A 247 -19.19 24.91 22.60
N PRO A 248 -20.37 24.64 22.00
CA PRO A 248 -21.35 25.69 21.73
C PRO A 248 -21.95 26.20 23.04
N GLY A 249 -21.65 27.45 23.39
CA GLY A 249 -22.31 28.19 24.45
C GLY A 249 -23.64 28.75 23.95
N GLU A 250 -24.73 28.02 24.15
CA GLU A 250 -26.09 28.54 24.03
C GLU A 250 -26.89 28.29 25.32
N LEU A 251 -26.58 29.10 26.35
CA LEU A 251 -27.55 29.49 27.37
C LEU A 251 -27.65 31.01 27.35
N ARG A 252 -28.43 31.52 26.39
CA ARG A 252 -28.84 32.93 26.36
C ARG A 252 -30.35 33.05 26.25
N GLY A 253 -30.97 33.22 27.42
CA GLY A 253 -32.06 34.17 27.65
C GLY A 253 -33.36 33.96 26.90
N LEU A 254 -34.26 33.16 27.48
CA LEU A 254 -35.69 33.25 27.17
C LEU A 254 -36.25 34.53 27.81
N ARG A 255 -36.39 35.59 27.02
CA ARG A 255 -37.27 36.73 27.32
C ARG A 255 -38.55 36.55 26.51
N THR A 256 -39.64 36.14 27.16
CA THR A 256 -40.99 36.37 26.67
C THR A 256 -41.72 37.24 27.69
N THR A 257 -42.04 38.46 27.28
CA THR A 257 -43.06 39.29 27.91
C THR A 257 -44.33 39.10 27.10
N THR A 258 -45.46 38.85 27.75
CA THR A 258 -46.75 39.53 27.52
C THR A 258 -47.68 39.14 28.66
N SER A 259 -48.26 40.17 29.26
CA SER A 259 -49.10 40.19 30.46
C SER A 259 -50.52 39.65 30.23
N ALA A 260 -51.10 39.04 31.28
CA ALA A 260 -52.53 39.17 31.59
C ALA A 260 -52.74 38.96 33.10
N THR A 261 -53.57 39.81 33.68
CA THR A 261 -53.67 40.15 35.10
C THR A 261 -54.78 39.37 35.82
N LEU A 262 -54.60 39.25 37.14
CA LEU A 262 -55.62 39.30 38.22
C LEU A 262 -56.13 37.97 38.81
N GLY A 263 -55.91 37.81 40.11
CA GLY A 263 -56.56 36.78 40.94
C GLY A 263 -55.84 36.52 42.27
N GLN A 264 -56.02 37.42 43.24
CA GLN A 264 -55.64 37.23 44.65
C GLN A 264 -56.40 36.05 45.28
N THR A 265 -55.77 35.31 46.21
CA THR A 265 -56.18 35.03 47.62
C THR A 265 -55.54 33.69 48.13
N GLN A 266 -54.83 33.76 49.27
CA GLN A 266 -54.27 32.65 50.09
C GLN A 266 -55.38 31.83 50.83
N PRO A 267 -55.06 30.90 51.76
CA PRO A 267 -54.17 29.72 51.74
C PRO A 267 -54.92 28.43 52.20
N GLY A 268 -54.37 27.23 51.96
CA GLY A 268 -54.99 25.98 52.41
C GLY A 268 -53.98 24.89 52.75
N VAL A 269 -53.89 24.59 54.04
CA VAL A 269 -53.11 23.53 54.70
C VAL A 269 -53.72 22.14 54.42
N SER A 270 -52.91 21.07 54.55
CA SER A 270 -53.24 19.62 54.68
C SER A 270 -53.00 18.85 53.37
N ARG A 271 -52.42 17.64 53.30
CA ARG A 271 -51.99 16.62 54.27
C ARG A 271 -51.20 15.54 53.50
N LEU A 272 -50.35 14.82 54.23
CA LEU A 272 -49.68 13.57 53.86
C LEU A 272 -50.60 12.48 53.27
N GLU A 273 -49.92 11.47 52.72
CA GLU A 273 -50.29 10.08 52.38
C GLU A 273 -50.46 9.84 50.88
N GLY A 274 -49.92 8.78 50.27
CA GLY A 274 -49.29 7.56 50.77
C GLY A 274 -49.10 6.63 49.56
N MET A 275 -48.17 5.70 49.68
CA MET A 275 -47.81 4.63 48.74
C MET A 275 -49.03 3.94 48.10
N PHE A 276 -48.94 3.61 46.81
CA PHE A 276 -48.79 2.25 46.26
C PHE A 276 -48.25 2.33 44.83
#